data_AF-A0AAD3CLJ0-F1
#
_entry.id   AF-A0AAD3CLJ0-F1
#
_cell.length_a   1.000
_cell.length_b   1.000
_cell.length_c   1.000
_cell.angle_alpha   90.00
_cell.angle_beta   90.00
_cell.angle_gamma   90.00
#
_symmetry.space_group_name_H-M   'P 1'
#
loop_
_entity.id
_entity.type
_entity.pdbx_description
1 polymer ?
#
loop_
_entity_poly.entity_id
_entity_poly.type
_entity_poly.pdbx_seq_one_letter_code
_entity_poly.pdbx_strand_id
1 'polypeptide(L)'
;MTEQQITAVPEQHQPSLAGSVIEASDGLGGTILVRIQNISCTANLGVRLDLKQIALRCRNTEFNPRRFAAVIMRLREPRATALIFASGKMCVTGTKSTHNAHLAAKKFAYIIEKVGFKPAMIDFKVQNIVGTLDVGFPIRLEGLVYAHSSFASYEPELFPGLIYRLINPRVVLLIFVSGKVVITGAKTEKDMTQALADMYPVLVEFRKQSITHIPGVPAPAITETVSGSQGNNAITASGAVVDTQREMEEV
;
A
#
# COMPACT_ATOMS: atom_id res chain seq x y z
N MET A 1 28.48 -43.42 33.66
CA MET A 1 27.70 -42.21 33.94
C MET A 1 28.35 -41.08 33.16
N THR A 2 27.78 -40.74 32.01
CA THR A 2 28.23 -39.64 31.17
C THR A 2 26.96 -38.99 30.63
N GLU A 3 26.50 -37.94 31.31
CA GLU A 3 25.40 -37.10 30.85
C GLU A 3 25.92 -36.17 29.75
N GLN A 4 25.41 -36.35 28.53
CA GLN A 4 25.51 -35.36 27.47
C GLN A 4 24.42 -34.31 27.69
N GLN A 5 24.84 -33.12 28.07
CA GLN A 5 23.97 -31.96 28.21
C GLN A 5 23.73 -31.37 26.81
N ILE A 6 22.50 -31.52 26.33
CA ILE A 6 22.01 -30.92 25.07
C ILE A 6 21.85 -29.42 25.31
N THR A 7 22.71 -28.61 24.71
CA THR A 7 22.57 -27.15 24.71
C THR A 7 21.44 -26.76 23.75
N ALA A 8 20.26 -26.46 24.30
CA ALA A 8 19.16 -25.87 23.55
C ALA A 8 19.57 -24.49 23.03
N VAL A 9 19.63 -24.32 21.71
CA VAL A 9 19.76 -23.01 21.07
C VAL A 9 18.46 -22.25 21.32
N PRO A 10 18.48 -21.02 21.88
CA PRO A 10 17.26 -20.25 22.04
C PRO A 10 16.73 -19.88 20.66
N GLU A 11 15.56 -20.42 20.34
CA GLU A 11 14.75 -20.05 19.18
C GLU A 11 14.51 -18.53 19.25
N GLN A 12 15.21 -17.77 18.39
CA GLN A 12 15.02 -16.33 18.27
C GLN A 12 13.65 -16.07 17.66
N HIS A 13 12.64 -16.03 18.53
CA HIS A 13 11.43 -15.28 18.26
C HIS A 13 11.86 -13.82 18.10
N GLN A 14 11.92 -13.33 16.86
CA GLN A 14 11.95 -11.89 16.58
C GLN A 14 10.51 -11.42 16.36
N PRO A 15 9.80 -10.95 17.41
CA PRO A 15 8.60 -10.19 17.20
C PRO A 15 8.98 -8.72 16.97
N SER A 16 8.36 -8.12 15.95
CA SER A 16 8.28 -6.69 15.65
C SER A 16 9.48 -6.00 14.98
N LEU A 17 9.51 -6.05 13.65
CA LEU A 17 9.92 -4.89 12.86
C LEU A 17 8.71 -4.38 12.09
N ALA A 18 8.39 -3.10 12.33
CA ALA A 18 7.25 -2.42 11.75
C ALA A 18 7.38 -2.36 10.22
N GLY A 19 6.69 -3.28 9.55
CA GLY A 19 6.65 -3.41 8.10
C GLY A 19 7.80 -4.22 7.55
N SER A 20 7.48 -5.26 6.77
CA SER A 20 8.47 -6.00 5.99
C SER A 20 9.23 -5.04 5.08
N VAL A 21 10.55 -5.11 5.11
CA VAL A 21 11.42 -4.38 4.18
C VAL A 21 11.92 -5.40 3.16
N ILE A 22 11.81 -5.05 1.89
CA ILE A 22 12.28 -5.83 0.76
C ILE A 22 13.51 -5.14 0.21
N GLU A 23 14.59 -5.89 0.04
CA GLU A 23 15.78 -5.44 -0.68
C GLU A 23 15.58 -5.72 -2.17
N ALA A 24 15.68 -4.68 -2.98
CA ALA A 24 15.50 -4.76 -4.42
C ALA A 24 16.73 -4.23 -5.14
N SER A 25 17.11 -4.87 -6.25
CA SER A 25 18.15 -4.34 -7.14
C SER A 25 17.67 -3.05 -7.77
N ASP A 26 18.57 -2.09 -7.89
CA ASP A 26 18.32 -0.82 -8.58
C ASP A 26 18.56 -0.92 -10.11
N GLY A 27 18.96 -2.08 -10.62
CA GLY A 27 19.28 -2.27 -12.04
C GLY A 27 20.61 -1.64 -12.49
N LEU A 28 21.31 -0.94 -11.60
CA LEU A 28 22.60 -0.27 -11.84
C LEU A 28 23.73 -0.84 -10.95
N GLY A 29 23.45 -1.90 -10.18
CA GLY A 29 24.42 -2.59 -9.33
C GLY A 29 24.36 -2.21 -7.84
N GLY A 30 23.42 -1.35 -7.46
CA GLY A 30 23.10 -1.02 -6.07
C GLY A 30 21.84 -1.72 -5.56
N THR A 31 21.44 -1.37 -4.33
CA THR A 31 20.29 -1.95 -3.64
C THR A 31 19.43 -0.83 -3.06
N ILE A 32 18.11 -0.95 -3.23
CA ILE A 32 17.12 -0.03 -2.71
C ILE A 32 16.17 -0.78 -1.79
N LEU A 33 15.86 -0.14 -0.67
CA LEU A 33 14.96 -0.70 0.34
C LEU A 33 13.52 -0.27 0.05
N VAL A 34 12.64 -1.25 -0.14
CA VAL A 34 11.21 -1.02 -0.29
C VAL A 34 10.50 -1.44 1.00
N ARG A 35 9.83 -0.49 1.64
CA ARG A 35 9.07 -0.75 2.86
C ARG A 35 7.62 -1.11 2.51
N ILE A 36 7.17 -2.28 2.93
CA ILE A 36 5.77 -2.67 2.84
C ILE A 36 4.94 -1.86 3.81
N GLN A 37 3.94 -1.16 3.26
CA GLN A 37 3.00 -0.36 4.04
C GLN A 37 1.70 -1.09 4.31
N ASN A 38 1.21 -1.87 3.34
CA ASN A 38 -0.04 -2.58 3.46
C ASN A 38 -0.08 -3.81 2.55
N ILE A 39 -0.73 -4.86 3.02
CA ILE A 39 -1.08 -6.04 2.24
C ILE A 39 -2.58 -6.26 2.36
N SER A 40 -3.21 -6.48 1.21
CA SER A 40 -4.61 -6.85 1.08
C SER A 40 -4.68 -8.26 0.53
N CYS A 41 -5.44 -9.13 1.19
CA CYS A 41 -5.65 -10.51 0.78
C CYS A 41 -7.12 -10.89 0.89
N THR A 42 -7.53 -11.88 0.11
CA THR A 42 -8.84 -12.52 0.21
C THR A 42 -8.68 -13.92 0.76
N ALA A 43 -9.67 -14.36 1.52
CA ALA A 43 -9.83 -15.75 1.90
C ALA A 43 -11.26 -16.22 1.60
N ASN A 44 -11.43 -17.44 1.11
CA ASN A 44 -12.75 -18.07 1.01
C ASN A 44 -12.85 -19.20 2.04
N LEU A 45 -13.88 -19.13 2.90
CA LEU A 45 -14.16 -20.14 3.92
C LEU A 45 -14.94 -21.35 3.39
N GLY A 46 -15.51 -21.26 2.19
CA GLY A 46 -16.28 -22.33 1.55
C GLY A 46 -17.64 -22.61 2.20
N VAL A 47 -18.13 -21.72 3.08
CA VAL A 47 -19.42 -21.88 3.77
C VAL A 47 -20.23 -20.59 3.75
N ARG A 48 -21.55 -20.71 3.66
CA ARG A 48 -22.45 -19.58 3.85
C ARG A 48 -22.47 -19.15 5.31
N LEU A 49 -22.44 -17.85 5.54
CA LEU A 49 -22.35 -17.24 6.87
C LEU A 49 -23.60 -16.41 7.17
N ASP A 50 -24.16 -16.62 8.36
CA ASP A 50 -25.14 -15.68 8.91
C ASP A 50 -24.40 -14.52 9.61
N LEU A 51 -24.31 -13.41 8.89
CA LEU A 51 -23.66 -12.19 9.35
C LEU A 51 -24.26 -11.62 10.64
N LYS A 52 -25.57 -11.79 10.86
CA LYS A 52 -26.22 -11.34 12.10
C LYS A 52 -25.74 -12.15 13.29
N GLN A 53 -25.65 -13.47 13.14
CA GLN A 53 -25.12 -14.33 14.21
C GLN A 53 -23.67 -14.02 14.54
N ILE A 54 -22.83 -13.76 13.54
CA ILE A 54 -21.44 -13.37 13.75
C ILE A 54 -21.38 -12.06 14.51
N ALA A 55 -22.15 -11.04 14.11
CA ALA A 55 -22.15 -9.74 14.77
C ALA A 55 -22.64 -9.80 16.22
N LEU A 56 -23.63 -10.66 16.52
CA LEU A 56 -24.16 -10.83 17.88
C LEU A 56 -23.22 -11.61 18.81
N ARG A 57 -22.47 -12.58 18.27
CA ARG A 57 -21.61 -13.48 19.06
C ARG A 57 -20.16 -12.99 19.18
N CYS A 58 -19.68 -12.20 18.22
CA CYS A 58 -18.31 -11.72 18.20
C CYS A 58 -18.19 -10.28 18.72
N ARG A 59 -17.21 -10.07 19.61
CA ARG A 59 -16.78 -8.73 20.01
C ARG A 59 -16.00 -8.05 18.89
N ASN A 60 -15.91 -6.71 18.93
CA ASN A 60 -15.15 -5.91 17.96
C ASN A 60 -15.60 -6.14 16.51
N THR A 61 -16.91 -6.36 16.33
CA THR A 61 -17.56 -6.43 15.03
C THR A 61 -18.49 -5.24 14.83
N GLU A 62 -18.55 -4.74 13.60
CA GLU A 62 -19.50 -3.73 13.16
C GLU A 62 -20.31 -4.34 12.02
N PHE A 63 -21.64 -4.29 12.12
CA PHE A 63 -22.54 -4.79 11.07
C PHE A 63 -23.71 -3.85 10.88
N ASN A 64 -23.80 -3.24 9.70
CA ASN A 64 -24.95 -2.44 9.29
C ASN A 64 -25.28 -2.77 7.82
N PRO A 65 -26.23 -3.68 7.56
CA PRO A 65 -26.53 -4.15 6.21
C PRO A 65 -27.10 -3.06 5.29
N ARG A 66 -27.64 -1.95 5.85
CA ARG A 66 -28.09 -0.81 5.04
C ARG A 66 -26.93 0.05 4.52
N ARG A 67 -25.80 0.02 5.23
CA ARG A 67 -24.59 0.77 4.86
C ARG A 67 -23.65 -0.08 4.03
N PHE A 68 -23.44 -1.34 4.44
CA PHE A 68 -22.50 -2.24 3.82
C PHE A 68 -22.85 -3.70 4.11
N ALA A 69 -22.93 -4.54 3.08
CA ALA A 69 -23.39 -5.93 3.15
C ALA A 69 -22.32 -6.92 3.68
N ALA A 70 -21.46 -6.47 4.60
CA ALA A 70 -20.42 -7.29 5.21
C ALA A 70 -20.27 -6.97 6.70
N VAL A 71 -19.82 -7.95 7.46
CA VAL A 71 -19.38 -7.75 8.85
C VAL A 71 -17.95 -7.24 8.82
N ILE A 72 -17.71 -6.11 9.47
CA ILE A 72 -16.36 -5.58 9.70
C ILE A 72 -15.87 -6.15 11.02
N MET A 73 -14.81 -6.94 11.01
CA MET A 73 -14.20 -7.50 12.22
C MET A 73 -12.77 -7.00 12.35
N ARG A 74 -12.38 -6.57 13.55
CA ARG A 74 -11.03 -6.02 13.81
C ARG A 74 -10.24 -6.90 14.76
N LEU A 75 -9.00 -7.18 14.37
CA LEU A 75 -8.02 -7.91 15.18
C LEU A 75 -6.93 -6.95 15.64
N ARG A 76 -6.51 -7.08 16.90
CA ARG A 76 -5.40 -6.29 17.46
C ARG A 76 -4.04 -6.85 17.06
N GLU A 77 -3.90 -8.18 17.06
CA GLU A 77 -2.63 -8.86 16.80
C GLU A 77 -2.79 -10.11 15.92
N PRO A 78 -2.21 -10.12 14.70
CA PRO A 78 -1.69 -8.95 13.99
C PRO A 78 -2.80 -7.90 13.77
N ARG A 79 -2.42 -6.62 13.75
CA ARG A 79 -3.37 -5.53 13.48
C ARG A 79 -3.93 -5.72 12.08
N ALA A 80 -5.20 -6.08 11.98
CA ALA A 80 -5.86 -6.39 10.72
C ALA A 80 -7.37 -6.11 10.82
N THR A 81 -7.97 -5.74 9.69
CA THR A 81 -9.43 -5.62 9.56
C THR A 81 -9.90 -6.58 8.49
N ALA A 82 -10.88 -7.42 8.84
CA ALA A 82 -11.57 -8.31 7.92
C ALA A 82 -12.94 -7.75 7.55
N LEU A 83 -13.27 -7.82 6.28
CA LEU A 83 -14.62 -7.66 5.75
C LEU A 83 -15.14 -9.05 5.40
N ILE A 84 -16.15 -9.52 6.11
CA ILE A 84 -16.69 -10.88 6.00
C ILE A 84 -18.05 -10.82 5.33
N PHE A 85 -18.20 -11.52 4.20
CA PHE A 85 -19.42 -11.52 3.40
C PHE A 85 -20.25 -12.78 3.68
N ALA A 86 -21.57 -12.69 3.46
CA ALA A 86 -22.49 -13.82 3.66
C ALA A 86 -22.16 -15.03 2.77
N SER A 87 -21.43 -14.81 1.67
CA SER A 87 -20.93 -15.86 0.77
C SER A 87 -19.83 -16.73 1.40
N GLY A 88 -19.21 -16.32 2.51
CA GLY A 88 -18.03 -16.97 3.07
C GLY A 88 -16.70 -16.40 2.53
N LYS A 89 -16.75 -15.51 1.54
CA LYS A 89 -15.59 -14.70 1.13
C LYS A 89 -15.26 -13.72 2.26
N MET A 90 -13.97 -13.49 2.49
CA MET A 90 -13.47 -12.46 3.37
C MET A 90 -12.34 -11.67 2.69
N CYS A 91 -12.28 -10.37 2.96
CA CYS A 91 -11.16 -9.51 2.58
C CYS A 91 -10.44 -9.07 3.84
N VAL A 92 -9.13 -9.28 3.93
CA VAL A 92 -8.30 -8.90 5.08
C VAL A 92 -7.30 -7.84 4.65
N THR A 93 -7.20 -6.77 5.42
CA THR A 93 -6.34 -5.61 5.15
C THR A 93 -5.67 -5.08 6.42
N GLY A 94 -4.62 -4.28 6.27
CA GLY A 94 -3.95 -3.57 7.36
C GLY A 94 -2.70 -4.25 7.91
N THR A 95 -2.35 -5.44 7.38
CA THR A 95 -1.10 -6.11 7.71
C THR A 95 0.05 -5.56 6.88
N LYS A 96 1.28 -5.68 7.38
CA LYS A 96 2.50 -5.19 6.71
C LYS A 96 3.48 -6.29 6.31
N SER A 97 3.02 -7.54 6.32
CA SER A 97 3.81 -8.73 5.99
C SER A 97 2.89 -9.83 5.49
N THR A 98 3.35 -10.58 4.49
CA THR A 98 2.64 -11.71 3.90
C THR A 98 2.34 -12.79 4.95
N HIS A 99 3.31 -13.05 5.84
CA HIS A 99 3.15 -13.95 6.97
C HIS A 99 2.02 -13.50 7.92
N ASN A 100 2.02 -12.21 8.30
CA ASN A 100 0.98 -11.65 9.17
C ASN A 100 -0.39 -11.62 8.50
N ALA A 101 -0.46 -11.39 7.19
CA ALA A 101 -1.71 -11.47 6.42
C ALA A 101 -2.32 -12.88 6.50
N HIS A 102 -1.49 -13.90 6.29
CA HIS A 102 -1.92 -15.30 6.37
C HIS A 102 -2.33 -15.70 7.80
N LEU A 103 -1.56 -15.29 8.81
CA LEU A 103 -1.90 -15.51 10.22
C LEU A 103 -3.21 -14.81 10.61
N ALA A 104 -3.43 -13.58 10.15
CA ALA A 104 -4.67 -12.84 10.37
C ALA A 104 -5.87 -13.60 9.78
N ALA A 105 -5.78 -14.04 8.52
CA ALA A 105 -6.83 -14.81 7.85
C ALA A 105 -7.18 -16.10 8.61
N LYS A 106 -6.17 -16.83 9.09
CA LYS A 106 -6.37 -18.01 9.95
C LYS A 106 -7.07 -17.68 11.27
N LYS A 107 -6.66 -16.59 11.94
CA LYS A 107 -7.31 -16.14 13.19
C LYS A 107 -8.77 -15.74 12.96
N PHE A 108 -9.09 -15.06 11.86
CA PHE A 108 -10.48 -14.76 11.50
C PHE A 108 -11.28 -16.02 11.23
N ALA A 109 -10.75 -16.97 10.45
CA ALA A 109 -11.40 -18.25 10.21
C ALA A 109 -11.66 -19.04 11.50
N TYR A 110 -10.70 -19.05 12.43
CA TYR A 110 -10.85 -19.69 13.73
C TYR A 110 -11.95 -19.04 14.59
N ILE A 111 -12.06 -17.71 14.58
CA ILE A 111 -13.16 -17.02 15.29
C ILE A 111 -14.51 -17.45 14.71
N ILE A 112 -14.63 -17.49 13.38
CA ILE A 112 -15.84 -17.95 12.69
C ILE A 112 -16.16 -19.42 13.02
N GLU A 113 -15.13 -20.25 13.16
CA GLU A 113 -15.27 -21.63 13.60
C GLU A 113 -15.88 -21.74 15.00
N LYS A 114 -15.39 -20.91 15.94
CA LYS A 114 -15.88 -20.86 17.32
C LYS A 114 -17.31 -20.33 17.45
N VAL A 115 -17.78 -19.55 16.48
CA VAL A 115 -19.19 -19.09 16.43
C VAL A 115 -20.14 -20.25 16.11
N GLY A 116 -19.65 -21.29 15.42
CA GLY A 116 -20.42 -22.48 15.05
C GLY A 116 -20.50 -22.76 13.55
N PHE A 117 -19.83 -21.97 12.71
CA PHE A 117 -19.67 -22.26 11.29
C PHE A 117 -18.48 -23.21 11.12
N LYS A 118 -18.47 -24.13 10.14
CA LYS A 118 -17.36 -25.07 9.95
C LYS A 118 -16.67 -24.81 8.60
N PRO A 119 -15.66 -23.93 8.53
CA PRO A 119 -14.91 -23.71 7.29
C PRO A 119 -14.29 -25.03 6.82
N ALA A 120 -14.58 -25.44 5.59
CA ALA A 120 -14.04 -26.69 5.05
C ALA A 120 -12.58 -26.51 4.58
N MET A 121 -12.30 -25.38 3.94
CA MET A 121 -10.98 -24.99 3.44
C MET A 121 -10.89 -23.47 3.44
N ILE A 122 -9.69 -22.95 3.71
CA ILE A 122 -9.39 -21.51 3.61
C ILE A 122 -8.56 -21.32 2.34
N ASP A 123 -9.20 -20.90 1.25
CA ASP A 123 -8.49 -20.52 0.02
C ASP A 123 -7.96 -19.10 0.18
N PHE A 124 -6.67 -18.98 0.50
CA PHE A 124 -5.99 -17.70 0.77
C PHE A 124 -5.26 -17.19 -0.48
N LYS A 125 -5.49 -15.91 -0.80
CA LYS A 125 -4.83 -15.25 -1.94
C LYS A 125 -4.46 -13.81 -1.62
N VAL A 126 -3.20 -13.44 -1.87
CA VAL A 126 -2.77 -12.04 -1.85
C VAL A 126 -3.33 -11.33 -3.09
N GLN A 127 -3.99 -10.19 -2.87
CA GLN A 127 -4.61 -9.41 -3.94
C GLN A 127 -3.81 -8.15 -4.27
N ASN A 128 -3.24 -7.51 -3.25
CA ASN A 128 -2.45 -6.30 -3.43
C ASN A 128 -1.39 -6.15 -2.34
N ILE A 129 -0.21 -5.70 -2.74
CA ILE A 129 0.89 -5.30 -1.89
C ILE A 129 1.21 -3.84 -2.22
N VAL A 130 1.26 -3.00 -1.18
CA VAL A 130 1.63 -1.59 -1.27
C VAL A 130 2.99 -1.39 -0.63
N GLY A 131 3.94 -0.92 -1.43
CA GLY A 131 5.30 -0.60 -1.02
C GLY A 131 5.60 0.89 -1.16
N THR A 132 6.53 1.38 -0.35
CA THR A 132 7.08 2.73 -0.49
C THR A 132 8.58 2.68 -0.45
N LEU A 133 9.22 3.52 -1.25
CA LEU A 133 10.66 3.71 -1.26
C LEU A 133 11.00 5.20 -1.44
N ASP A 134 12.27 5.51 -1.27
CA ASP A 134 12.84 6.83 -1.56
C ASP A 134 14.08 6.61 -2.42
N VAL A 135 14.14 7.25 -3.60
CA VAL A 135 15.31 7.17 -4.47
C VAL A 135 16.43 8.13 -4.05
N GLY A 136 16.17 9.05 -3.12
CA GLY A 136 17.18 9.93 -2.54
C GLY A 136 17.56 11.14 -3.39
N PHE A 137 16.84 11.42 -4.48
CA PHE A 137 17.06 12.60 -5.31
C PHE A 137 15.75 13.13 -5.93
N PRO A 138 15.66 14.45 -6.19
CA PRO A 138 14.49 15.04 -6.80
C PRO A 138 14.36 14.68 -8.29
N ILE A 139 13.13 14.50 -8.76
CA ILE A 139 12.80 14.01 -10.12
C ILE A 139 12.03 15.09 -10.91
N ARG A 140 12.37 15.24 -12.19
CA ARG A 140 11.71 16.15 -13.14
C ARG A 140 10.50 15.46 -13.79
N LEU A 141 9.35 15.53 -13.12
CA LEU A 141 8.13 14.83 -13.55
C LEU A 141 7.60 15.31 -14.90
N GLU A 142 7.79 16.59 -15.23
CA GLU A 142 7.35 17.19 -16.50
C GLU A 142 8.08 16.55 -17.70
N GLY A 143 9.39 16.29 -17.55
CA GLY A 143 10.17 15.57 -18.55
C GLY A 143 9.76 14.09 -18.65
N LEU A 144 9.52 13.47 -17.50
CA LEU A 144 9.14 12.06 -17.43
C LEU A 144 7.78 11.79 -18.10
N VAL A 145 6.76 12.62 -17.83
CA VAL A 145 5.44 12.47 -18.47
C VAL A 145 5.50 12.77 -19.96
N TYR A 146 6.32 13.73 -20.39
CA TYR A 146 6.50 14.04 -21.81
C TYR A 146 7.12 12.86 -22.57
N ALA A 147 8.16 12.24 -22.02
CA ALA A 147 8.83 11.10 -22.65
C ALA A 147 8.04 9.78 -22.55
N HIS A 148 7.27 9.59 -21.48
CA HIS A 148 6.52 8.35 -21.21
C HIS A 148 4.99 8.55 -21.24
N SER A 149 4.48 9.44 -22.09
CA SER A 149 3.06 9.87 -22.09
C SER A 149 2.05 8.73 -22.26
N SER A 150 2.45 7.61 -22.88
CA SER A 150 1.61 6.42 -23.04
C SER A 150 1.38 5.65 -21.73
N PHE A 151 2.26 5.80 -20.74
CA PHE A 151 2.25 5.07 -19.48
C PHE A 151 2.13 5.98 -18.25
N ALA A 152 2.47 7.26 -18.41
CA ALA A 152 2.52 8.26 -17.36
C ALA A 152 1.37 9.27 -17.49
N SER A 153 0.84 9.71 -16.35
CA SER A 153 -0.11 10.82 -16.26
C SER A 153 0.29 11.72 -15.10
N TYR A 154 0.35 13.03 -15.33
CA TYR A 154 0.75 14.00 -14.32
C TYR A 154 -0.06 15.28 -14.50
N GLU A 155 -0.96 15.52 -13.55
CA GLU A 155 -1.85 16.68 -13.49
C GLU A 155 -1.72 17.28 -12.08
N PRO A 156 -0.72 18.16 -11.83
CA PRO A 156 -0.37 18.61 -10.48
C PRO A 156 -1.51 19.31 -9.74
N GLU A 157 -2.44 19.93 -10.48
CA GLU A 157 -3.66 20.55 -9.95
C GLU A 157 -4.65 19.54 -9.37
N LEU A 158 -4.66 18.30 -9.88
CA LEU A 158 -5.54 17.22 -9.43
C LEU A 158 -4.85 16.31 -8.41
N PHE A 159 -3.57 15.99 -8.64
CA PHE A 159 -2.79 15.12 -7.78
C PHE A 159 -1.29 15.45 -7.86
N PRO A 160 -0.59 15.62 -6.71
CA PRO A 160 0.79 16.10 -6.68
C PRO A 160 1.86 15.09 -7.14
N GLY A 161 1.48 13.85 -7.46
CA GLY A 161 2.39 12.82 -7.95
C GLY A 161 2.12 12.43 -9.40
N LEU A 162 3.14 11.94 -10.10
CA LEU A 162 2.98 11.32 -11.41
C LEU A 162 2.50 9.88 -11.22
N ILE A 163 1.47 9.49 -11.96
CA ILE A 163 0.95 8.12 -12.01
C ILE A 163 1.60 7.42 -13.18
N TYR A 164 2.42 6.40 -12.92
CA TYR A 164 3.07 5.59 -13.94
C TYR A 164 2.50 4.17 -13.93
N ARG A 165 2.01 3.69 -15.07
CA ARG A 165 1.42 2.35 -15.22
C ARG A 165 2.40 1.43 -15.92
N LEU A 166 3.00 0.51 -15.16
CA LEU A 166 3.87 -0.52 -15.71
C LEU A 166 3.02 -1.70 -16.20
N ILE A 167 3.29 -2.19 -17.40
CA ILE A 167 2.53 -3.30 -18.00
C ILE A 167 3.01 -4.64 -17.48
N ASN A 168 4.33 -4.82 -17.38
CA ASN A 168 4.95 -6.06 -16.93
C ASN A 168 6.10 -5.75 -15.97
N PRO A 169 5.96 -6.06 -14.66
CA PRO A 169 4.75 -6.54 -14.00
C PRO A 169 3.63 -5.48 -14.01
N ARG A 170 2.37 -5.93 -13.96
CA ARG A 170 1.20 -5.03 -13.97
C ARG A 170 1.06 -4.31 -12.62
N VAL A 171 1.75 -3.19 -12.47
CA VAL A 171 1.77 -2.37 -11.26
C VAL A 171 1.62 -0.89 -11.58
N VAL A 172 1.27 -0.10 -10.57
CA VAL A 172 1.17 1.35 -10.66
C VAL A 172 2.17 1.98 -9.69
N LEU A 173 2.95 2.92 -10.17
CA LEU A 173 3.87 3.72 -9.38
C LEU A 173 3.30 5.14 -9.24
N LEU A 174 3.33 5.67 -8.02
CA LEU A 174 3.08 7.08 -7.74
C LEU A 174 4.41 7.73 -7.41
N ILE A 175 4.92 8.56 -8.31
CA ILE A 175 6.25 9.16 -8.25
C ILE A 175 6.10 10.62 -7.87
N PHE A 176 6.75 11.05 -6.79
CA PHE A 176 6.71 12.42 -6.32
C PHE A 176 7.99 13.18 -6.71
N VAL A 177 7.88 14.50 -6.89
CA VAL A 177 9.03 15.38 -7.21
C VAL A 177 10.18 15.22 -6.21
N SER A 178 9.87 14.86 -4.96
CA SER A 178 10.84 14.63 -3.89
C SER A 178 11.74 13.41 -4.07
N GLY A 179 11.39 12.47 -4.96
CA GLY A 179 12.05 11.17 -5.08
C GLY A 179 11.39 10.05 -4.27
N LYS A 180 10.35 10.36 -3.49
CA LYS A 180 9.50 9.33 -2.87
C LYS A 180 8.67 8.63 -3.95
N VAL A 181 8.58 7.31 -3.85
CA VAL A 181 7.78 6.48 -4.76
C VAL A 181 6.91 5.52 -3.98
N VAL A 182 5.65 5.41 -4.38
CA VAL A 182 4.70 4.41 -3.89
C VAL A 182 4.46 3.40 -5.01
N ILE A 183 4.57 2.11 -4.71
CA ILE A 183 4.27 1.01 -5.63
C ILE A 183 3.00 0.31 -5.13
N THR A 184 2.01 0.12 -6.00
CA THR A 184 0.77 -0.60 -5.71
C THR A 184 0.35 -1.47 -6.88
N GLY A 185 -0.51 -2.47 -6.62
CA GLY A 185 -1.02 -3.41 -7.62
C GLY A 185 -0.21 -4.70 -7.73
N ALA A 186 0.92 -4.80 -7.01
CA ALA A 186 1.73 -6.00 -6.96
C ALA A 186 1.00 -7.12 -6.22
N LYS A 187 1.13 -8.36 -6.71
CA LYS A 187 0.57 -9.56 -6.04
C LYS A 187 1.63 -10.36 -5.32
N THR A 188 2.88 -10.23 -5.77
CA THR A 188 4.05 -10.86 -5.18
C THR A 188 5.13 -9.83 -4.87
N GLU A 189 6.01 -10.15 -3.92
CA GLU A 189 7.18 -9.32 -3.61
C GLU A 189 8.13 -9.22 -4.82
N LYS A 190 8.20 -10.26 -5.65
CA LYS A 190 8.97 -10.29 -6.90
C LYS A 190 8.48 -9.26 -7.92
N ASP A 191 7.16 -9.05 -8.03
CA ASP A 191 6.60 -8.01 -8.92
C ASP A 191 7.10 -6.63 -8.50
N MET A 192 7.24 -6.38 -7.19
CA MET A 192 7.77 -5.11 -6.71
C MET A 192 9.25 -4.93 -7.00
N THR A 193 10.06 -5.97 -6.79
CA THR A 193 11.50 -5.90 -7.06
C THR A 193 11.77 -5.71 -8.55
N GLN A 194 11.00 -6.41 -9.42
CA GLN A 194 11.11 -6.26 -10.87
C GLN A 194 10.69 -4.86 -11.33
N ALA A 195 9.54 -4.36 -10.85
CA ALA A 195 9.09 -3.02 -11.16
C ALA A 195 10.11 -1.94 -10.78
N LEU A 196 10.81 -2.13 -9.66
CA LEU A 196 11.86 -1.20 -9.25
C LEU A 196 13.10 -1.30 -10.14
N ALA A 197 13.56 -2.51 -10.45
CA ALA A 197 14.72 -2.72 -11.32
C ALA A 197 14.51 -2.11 -12.72
N ASP A 198 13.28 -2.18 -13.24
CA ASP A 198 12.93 -1.60 -14.54
C ASP A 198 12.78 -0.08 -14.48
N MET A 199 12.19 0.45 -13.40
CA MET A 199 11.90 1.87 -13.31
C MET A 199 13.06 2.71 -12.79
N TYR A 200 13.94 2.19 -11.94
CA TYR A 200 14.99 3.00 -11.33
C TYR A 200 15.94 3.66 -12.35
N PRO A 201 16.42 2.99 -13.41
CA PRO A 201 17.23 3.64 -14.44
C PRO A 201 16.51 4.83 -15.11
N VAL A 202 15.20 4.69 -15.35
CA VAL A 202 14.36 5.79 -15.88
C VAL A 202 14.31 6.94 -14.88
N LEU A 203 14.11 6.67 -13.59
CA LEU A 203 14.08 7.73 -12.57
C LEU A 203 15.41 8.48 -12.48
N VAL A 204 16.53 7.79 -12.63
CA VAL A 204 17.88 8.38 -12.63
C VAL A 204 18.08 9.32 -13.82
N GLU A 205 17.58 8.96 -15.01
CA GLU A 205 17.64 9.80 -16.21
C GLU A 205 16.95 11.17 -16.00
N PHE A 206 15.81 11.17 -15.29
CA PHE A 206 15.04 12.38 -15.00
C PHE A 206 15.42 13.07 -13.69
N ARG A 207 16.57 12.73 -13.08
CA ARG A 207 17.07 13.42 -11.89
C ARG A 207 17.22 14.92 -12.16
N LYS A 208 16.67 15.76 -11.26
CA LYS A 208 16.90 17.21 -11.32
C LYS A 208 18.37 17.47 -10.96
N GLN A 209 19.11 18.03 -11.90
CA GLN A 209 20.41 18.60 -11.60
C GLN A 209 20.18 19.83 -10.74
N SER A 210 20.74 19.86 -9.53
CA SER A 210 20.80 21.09 -8.75
C SER A 210 21.62 22.09 -9.56
N ILE A 211 21.00 23.18 -10.02
CA ILE A 211 21.76 24.35 -10.44
C ILE A 211 22.45 24.85 -9.17
N THR A 212 23.74 24.57 -9.01
CA THR A 212 24.57 25.30 -8.07
C THR A 212 24.49 26.75 -8.50
N HIS A 213 23.85 27.60 -7.69
CA HIS A 213 23.91 29.04 -7.88
C HIS A 213 25.39 29.41 -7.92
N ILE A 214 25.88 29.88 -9.08
CA ILE A 214 27.25 30.34 -9.24
C ILE A 214 27.33 31.64 -8.42
N PRO A 215 28.15 31.72 -7.35
CA PRO A 215 28.33 32.97 -6.64
C PRO A 215 29.00 33.96 -7.59
N GLY A 216 28.25 34.97 -8.06
CA GLY A 216 28.81 36.02 -8.91
C GLY A 216 27.91 36.52 -10.06
N VAL A 217 26.71 35.96 -10.28
CA VAL A 217 25.76 36.55 -11.24
C VAL A 217 24.80 37.46 -10.48
N PRO A 218 24.84 38.80 -10.65
CA PRO A 218 23.88 39.69 -10.03
C PRO A 218 22.47 39.37 -10.55
N ALA A 219 21.53 39.17 -9.62
CA ALA A 219 20.13 38.98 -9.94
C ALA A 219 19.59 40.21 -10.72
N PRO A 220 18.70 40.02 -11.71
CA PRO A 220 18.09 41.14 -12.40
C PRO A 220 17.23 41.92 -11.41
N ALA A 221 17.44 43.24 -11.37
CA ALA A 221 16.74 44.16 -10.48
C ALA A 221 15.23 44.11 -10.72
N ILE A 222 14.47 43.75 -9.69
CA ILE A 222 13.01 43.85 -9.68
C ILE A 222 12.70 45.23 -9.10
N THR A 223 12.24 46.15 -9.95
CA THR A 223 11.77 47.48 -9.54
C THR A 223 10.43 47.31 -8.81
N GLU A 224 10.41 47.62 -7.51
CA GLU A 224 9.17 47.71 -6.73
C GLU A 224 8.33 48.90 -7.22
N THR A 225 7.09 48.62 -7.63
CA THR A 225 6.01 49.61 -7.65
C THR A 225 4.87 49.11 -6.77
N VAL A 226 4.61 49.87 -5.71
CA VAL A 226 3.52 49.66 -4.75
C VAL A 226 2.26 50.37 -5.25
N SER A 227 1.15 49.63 -5.36
CA SER A 227 -0.25 50.00 -5.03
C SER A 227 -1.12 48.78 -5.39
N GLY A 228 -2.09 48.26 -4.64
CA GLY A 228 -2.85 48.74 -3.49
C GLY A 228 -4.34 48.70 -3.84
N SER A 229 -5.08 47.61 -3.55
CA SER A 229 -6.52 47.63 -3.16
C SER A 229 -7.17 46.24 -3.04
N GLN A 230 -7.79 46.03 -1.87
CA GLN A 230 -8.93 45.21 -1.44
C GLN A 230 -9.71 44.33 -2.45
N GLY A 231 -10.14 43.16 -1.96
CA GLY A 231 -11.28 42.39 -2.52
C GLY A 231 -11.53 41.04 -1.82
N ASN A 232 -12.61 40.97 -1.03
CA ASN A 232 -13.16 39.76 -0.39
C ASN A 232 -13.52 38.64 -1.39
N ASN A 233 -13.42 37.37 -0.96
CA ASN A 233 -14.60 36.49 -0.79
C ASN A 233 -14.25 35.11 -0.24
N ALA A 234 -15.10 34.65 0.68
CA ALA A 234 -15.14 33.31 1.25
C ALA A 234 -15.98 32.37 0.39
N ILE A 235 -15.56 31.12 0.18
CA ILE A 235 -16.45 29.99 -0.14
C ILE A 235 -15.91 28.68 0.49
N THR A 236 -16.80 28.02 1.23
CA THR A 236 -16.77 26.69 1.86
C THR A 236 -17.02 25.54 0.87
N ALA A 237 -16.42 24.34 1.10
CA ALA A 237 -16.97 22.97 0.90
C ALA A 237 -15.79 21.96 0.81
N SER A 238 -15.59 21.01 1.73
CA SER A 238 -16.27 19.71 1.92
C SER A 238 -15.99 18.64 0.83
N GLY A 239 -15.24 17.61 1.22
CA GLY A 239 -15.55 16.19 0.96
C GLY A 239 -15.32 15.61 -0.44
N ALA A 240 -14.51 14.55 -0.53
CA ALA A 240 -14.91 13.27 -1.13
C ALA A 240 -13.81 12.21 -0.96
N VAL A 241 -14.08 11.27 -0.06
CA VAL A 241 -13.43 9.96 0.05
C VAL A 241 -14.40 8.97 -0.56
N VAL A 242 -14.28 8.64 -1.85
CA VAL A 242 -14.96 7.48 -2.48
C VAL A 242 -14.23 7.17 -3.79
N ASP A 243 -13.54 6.04 -3.90
CA ASP A 243 -13.69 5.10 -5.03
C ASP A 243 -12.63 3.99 -5.00
N THR A 244 -12.98 2.87 -4.36
CA THR A 244 -12.27 1.59 -4.57
C THR A 244 -13.16 0.39 -4.19
N GLN A 245 -14.45 0.44 -4.52
CA GLN A 245 -15.43 -0.57 -4.09
C GLN A 245 -16.20 -1.29 -5.21
N ARG A 246 -15.74 -1.23 -6.47
CA ARG A 246 -16.57 -1.70 -7.60
C ARG A 246 -16.09 -2.95 -8.37
N GLU A 247 -15.38 -3.87 -7.72
CA GLU A 247 -14.89 -5.09 -8.41
C GLU A 247 -15.06 -6.42 -7.64
N MET A 248 -15.88 -6.51 -6.58
CA MET A 248 -16.04 -7.78 -5.84
C MET A 248 -17.47 -8.31 -5.69
N GLU A 249 -18.43 -7.76 -6.43
CA GLU A 249 -19.84 -8.21 -6.40
C GLU A 249 -20.30 -9.01 -7.64
N GLU A 250 -19.44 -9.25 -8.63
CA GLU A 250 -19.76 -10.18 -9.72
C GLU A 250 -18.94 -11.47 -9.60
N VAL A 251 -19.70 -12.59 -9.59
CA VAL A 251 -19.34 -14.02 -9.54
C VAL A 251 -19.19 -14.65 -8.16
#